data_AF-A0A964NY01-F1
#
_entry.id   AF-A0A964NY01-F1
#
_cell.length_a   1.000
_cell.length_b   1.000
_cell.length_c   1.000
_cell.angle_alpha   90.00
_cell.angle_beta   90.00
_cell.angle_gamma   90.00
#
_symmetry.space_group_name_H-M   'P 1'
#
loop_
_entity.id
_entity.type
_entity.pdbx_description
1 polymer ?
#
loop_
_entity_poly.entity_id
_entity_poly.type
_entity_poly.pdbx_seq_one_letter_code
_entity_poly.pdbx_strand_id
1 'polypeptide(L)'
;MWQEGFPDYRIKPELPRDEYYSIVYLEPFSARNARSFGYDMMTEPVRRAAQELARDTGQPALSGKVMLVLETDQDVQAGFIVYLPVYRQGAAASTVAERREAIIGFVFSPFRANNLMHGIMGNAHPDVDFKIYDGPDVNGTALLHDSAAAHGEAPSSHEPTYRVVRQVEIAGRIWTLVFTSTPSLEAAAIDHMPAVVAAGGLAVNLVLLYVIFASSRLRRRAERLSADHAATLDRTVKLRTITDSIPLLIAYVDRDQRYRFTNEAFHLKYGGDAVAIIGRTLRETAPDGLYALAQPYVFRALAGEKIIYDKREPSGRVTESTYLLQRDAGGAVVGFYVLIADITERKRIEDEPSEQARILTQANIDIEQFAYIASHDLKAPLRGIGLLAEWITEELGDTAPPNVTYNLARLRRRAMRMESLMESLLAYSRAGRGANSA
;
A
#
# COMPACT_ATOMS: atom_id res chain seq x y z
N MET A 1 84.50 -26.12 -26.81
CA MET A 1 84.27 -24.79 -27.43
C MET A 1 85.38 -24.29 -28.36
N TRP A 2 86.61 -23.98 -27.92
CA TRP A 2 87.65 -23.47 -28.85
C TRP A 2 88.00 -24.47 -29.98
N GLN A 3 88.09 -25.76 -29.63
CA GLN A 3 88.29 -26.84 -30.61
C GLN A 3 87.05 -27.12 -31.48
N GLU A 4 85.88 -26.61 -31.09
CA GLU A 4 84.61 -26.74 -31.82
C GLU A 4 84.32 -25.53 -32.73
N GLY A 5 85.31 -24.65 -32.93
CA GLY A 5 85.19 -23.51 -33.85
C GLY A 5 84.73 -22.19 -33.23
N PHE A 6 84.68 -22.08 -31.89
CA PHE A 6 84.33 -20.85 -31.18
C PHE A 6 85.54 -20.23 -30.46
N PRO A 7 86.51 -19.61 -31.16
CA PRO A 7 87.75 -19.10 -30.56
C PRO A 7 87.52 -17.97 -29.54
N ASP A 8 86.44 -17.21 -29.70
CA ASP A 8 86.08 -16.07 -28.84
C ASP A 8 85.22 -16.47 -27.63
N TYR A 9 84.96 -17.76 -27.44
CA TYR A 9 84.20 -18.25 -26.29
C TYR A 9 84.93 -17.92 -24.98
N ARG A 10 84.25 -17.24 -24.06
CA ARG A 10 84.73 -16.93 -22.71
C ARG A 10 83.56 -17.08 -21.74
N ILE A 11 83.84 -17.60 -20.55
CA ILE A 11 82.86 -17.67 -19.46
C ILE A 11 82.70 -16.27 -18.88
N LYS A 12 81.46 -15.77 -18.80
CA LYS A 12 81.17 -14.40 -18.34
C LYS A 12 80.14 -14.41 -17.22
N PRO A 13 80.34 -13.63 -16.13
CA PRO A 13 81.55 -12.88 -15.78
C PRO A 13 82.72 -13.80 -15.38
N GLU A 14 83.95 -13.34 -15.58
CA GLU A 14 85.18 -14.06 -15.19
C GLU A 14 85.41 -13.93 -13.67
N LEU A 15 84.66 -14.68 -12.88
CA LEU A 15 84.79 -14.74 -11.42
C LEU A 15 85.23 -16.14 -10.98
N PRO A 16 86.21 -16.28 -10.07
CA PRO A 16 86.61 -17.60 -9.58
C PRO A 16 85.48 -18.28 -8.82
N ARG A 17 85.10 -19.48 -9.28
CA ARG A 17 84.07 -20.35 -8.71
C ARG A 17 84.50 -21.81 -8.77
N ASP A 18 83.95 -22.62 -7.86
CA ASP A 18 84.17 -24.07 -7.83
C ASP A 18 83.42 -24.78 -8.97
N GLU A 19 82.28 -24.22 -9.41
CA GLU A 19 81.47 -24.74 -10.49
C GLU A 19 81.00 -23.59 -11.40
N TYR A 20 80.91 -23.87 -12.72
CA TYR A 20 80.41 -22.94 -13.73
C TYR A 20 79.32 -23.61 -14.56
N TYR A 21 78.20 -22.92 -14.76
CA TYR A 21 77.11 -23.40 -15.62
C TYR A 21 76.92 -22.40 -16.75
N SER A 22 77.89 -22.42 -17.65
CA SER A 22 77.96 -21.54 -18.80
C SER A 22 77.16 -22.09 -19.98
N ILE A 23 76.56 -21.20 -20.77
CA ILE A 23 75.86 -21.60 -22.00
C ILE A 23 76.88 -22.10 -23.02
N VAL A 24 76.81 -23.40 -23.35
CA VAL A 24 77.66 -24.07 -24.34
C VAL A 24 76.94 -24.44 -25.63
N TYR A 25 75.61 -24.56 -25.59
CA TYR A 25 74.76 -24.78 -26.77
C TYR A 25 73.59 -23.78 -26.75
N LEU A 26 73.22 -23.27 -27.92
CA LEU A 26 72.22 -22.22 -28.06
C LEU A 26 71.60 -22.28 -29.46
N GLU A 27 70.27 -22.36 -29.53
CA GLU A 27 69.52 -22.35 -30.79
C GLU A 27 68.28 -21.43 -30.70
N PRO A 28 67.91 -20.70 -31.78
CA PRO A 28 68.71 -20.47 -32.98
C PRO A 28 69.93 -19.62 -32.65
N PHE A 29 71.09 -19.95 -33.23
CA PHE A 29 72.33 -19.18 -33.07
C PHE A 29 72.29 -17.86 -33.86
N SER A 30 71.38 -16.96 -33.47
CA SER A 30 71.23 -15.62 -34.04
C SER A 30 72.18 -14.61 -33.40
N ALA A 31 72.49 -13.51 -34.10
CA ALA A 31 73.33 -12.44 -33.55
C ALA A 31 72.80 -11.85 -32.22
N ARG A 32 71.46 -11.86 -32.03
CA ARG A 32 70.82 -11.47 -30.77
C ARG A 32 71.10 -12.48 -29.67
N ASN A 33 70.98 -13.77 -29.98
CA ASN A 33 71.14 -14.83 -28.99
C ASN A 33 72.61 -15.05 -28.61
N ALA A 34 73.54 -14.87 -29.55
CA ALA A 34 74.98 -15.06 -29.35
C ALA A 34 75.56 -14.25 -28.17
N ARG A 35 74.87 -13.19 -27.71
CA ARG A 35 75.26 -12.39 -26.54
C ARG A 35 75.26 -13.17 -25.23
N SER A 36 74.38 -14.16 -25.09
CA SER A 36 74.32 -15.01 -23.89
C SER A 36 75.30 -16.18 -23.96
N PHE A 37 75.95 -16.41 -25.09
CA PHE A 37 76.89 -17.50 -25.26
C PHE A 37 78.10 -17.34 -24.33
N GLY A 38 78.38 -18.36 -23.51
CA GLY A 38 79.39 -18.30 -22.45
C GLY A 38 78.95 -17.60 -21.17
N TYR A 39 77.72 -17.09 -21.09
CA TYR A 39 77.21 -16.51 -19.84
C TYR A 39 77.00 -17.61 -18.78
N ASP A 40 77.57 -17.41 -17.59
CA ASP A 40 77.40 -18.29 -16.44
C ASP A 40 76.11 -17.97 -15.69
N MET A 41 75.14 -18.87 -15.83
CA MET A 41 73.78 -18.72 -15.29
C MET A 41 73.74 -18.74 -13.76
N MET A 42 74.77 -19.25 -13.08
CA MET A 42 74.83 -19.32 -11.62
C MET A 42 75.24 -18.00 -10.95
N THR A 43 75.68 -17.02 -11.74
CA THR A 43 76.14 -15.73 -11.19
C THR A 43 75.00 -14.83 -10.73
N GLU A 44 73.79 -15.03 -11.26
CA GLU A 44 72.60 -14.27 -10.88
C GLU A 44 71.75 -15.10 -9.87
N PRO A 45 71.40 -14.53 -8.69
CA PRO A 45 70.70 -15.27 -7.63
C PRO A 45 69.38 -15.92 -8.02
N VAL A 46 68.54 -15.26 -8.82
CA VAL A 46 67.21 -15.77 -9.22
C VAL A 46 67.34 -16.97 -10.16
N ARG A 47 68.29 -16.93 -11.10
CA ARG A 47 68.62 -18.05 -12.01
C ARG A 47 69.24 -19.21 -11.26
N ARG A 48 70.16 -18.93 -10.33
CA ARG A 48 70.81 -19.95 -9.50
C ARG A 48 69.79 -20.72 -8.67
N ALA A 49 68.88 -20.02 -7.99
CA ALA A 49 67.86 -20.67 -7.17
C ALA A 49 66.99 -21.64 -7.99
N ALA A 50 66.63 -21.27 -9.22
CA ALA A 50 65.86 -22.13 -10.11
C ALA A 50 66.64 -23.36 -10.59
N GLN A 51 67.93 -23.20 -10.92
CA GLN A 51 68.82 -24.31 -11.29
C GLN A 51 69.04 -25.28 -10.14
N GLU A 52 69.28 -24.76 -8.93
CA GLU A 52 69.43 -25.57 -7.72
C GLU A 52 68.13 -26.35 -7.42
N LEU A 53 66.96 -25.70 -7.55
CA LEU A 53 65.67 -26.37 -7.40
C LEU A 53 65.46 -27.47 -8.44
N ALA A 54 65.73 -27.19 -9.72
CA ALA A 54 65.67 -28.18 -10.79
C ALA A 54 66.58 -29.37 -10.49
N ARG A 55 67.86 -29.12 -10.17
CA ARG A 55 68.86 -30.15 -9.85
C ARG A 55 68.44 -30.99 -8.64
N ASP A 56 67.96 -30.37 -7.58
CA ASP A 56 67.69 -31.06 -6.32
C ASP A 56 66.35 -31.84 -6.38
N THR A 57 65.39 -31.41 -7.21
CA THR A 57 64.09 -32.08 -7.39
C THR A 57 64.08 -33.10 -8.54
N GLY A 58 64.93 -32.95 -9.54
CA GLY A 58 64.87 -33.73 -10.78
C GLY A 58 63.71 -33.33 -11.70
N GLN A 59 62.99 -32.25 -11.40
CA GLN A 59 61.84 -31.77 -12.17
C GLN A 59 62.15 -30.44 -12.87
N PRO A 60 61.37 -30.04 -13.90
CA PRO A 60 61.46 -28.70 -14.45
C PRO A 60 61.23 -27.64 -13.37
N ALA A 61 62.07 -26.61 -13.34
CA ALA A 61 61.95 -25.49 -12.40
C ALA A 61 61.92 -24.15 -13.13
N LEU A 62 60.99 -23.28 -12.74
CA LEU A 62 60.83 -21.95 -13.32
C LEU A 62 61.54 -20.90 -12.47
N SER A 63 62.28 -20.01 -13.13
CA SER A 63 62.95 -18.88 -12.47
C SER A 63 61.97 -17.80 -12.05
N GLY A 64 62.36 -16.98 -11.08
CA GLY A 64 61.71 -15.69 -10.90
C GLY A 64 61.88 -14.76 -12.09
N LYS A 65 61.29 -13.57 -11.93
CA LYS A 65 61.47 -12.47 -12.86
C LYS A 65 62.95 -12.16 -13.03
N VAL A 66 63.43 -12.29 -14.25
CA VAL A 66 64.81 -11.98 -14.64
C VAL A 66 64.81 -11.07 -15.85
N MET A 67 65.83 -10.23 -15.92
CA MET A 67 66.17 -9.53 -17.16
C MET A 67 66.89 -10.53 -18.06
N LEU A 68 66.40 -10.78 -19.27
CA LEU A 68 67.04 -11.73 -20.16
C LEU A 68 68.33 -11.10 -20.74
N VAL A 69 69.44 -11.84 -20.72
CA VAL A 69 70.74 -11.40 -21.30
C VAL A 69 70.64 -11.16 -22.82
N LEU A 70 69.53 -11.56 -23.42
CA LEU A 70 69.17 -11.48 -24.84
C LEU A 70 68.56 -10.12 -25.25
N GLU A 71 68.37 -9.20 -24.31
CA GLU A 71 67.72 -7.92 -24.57
C GLU A 71 68.70 -6.87 -25.10
N THR A 72 68.25 -6.16 -26.13
CA THR A 72 68.84 -4.92 -26.63
C THR A 72 68.26 -3.75 -25.83
N ASP A 73 68.90 -2.57 -25.82
CA ASP A 73 68.37 -1.37 -25.15
C ASP A 73 66.99 -0.91 -25.67
N GLN A 74 66.49 -1.54 -26.75
CA GLN A 74 65.14 -1.39 -27.27
C GLN A 74 64.27 -2.59 -26.87
N ASP A 75 63.10 -2.31 -26.29
CA ASP A 75 62.07 -3.29 -25.91
C ASP A 75 62.50 -4.30 -24.83
N VAL A 76 62.98 -3.75 -23.71
CA VAL A 76 63.34 -4.48 -22.49
C VAL A 76 62.07 -4.98 -21.78
N GLN A 77 61.97 -6.29 -21.56
CA GLN A 77 60.78 -6.95 -21.00
C GLN A 77 61.14 -7.87 -19.83
N ALA A 78 60.19 -8.06 -18.92
CA ALA A 78 60.33 -9.11 -17.92
C ALA A 78 60.36 -10.48 -18.60
N GLY A 79 61.30 -11.32 -18.20
CA GLY A 79 61.37 -12.71 -18.65
C GLY A 79 61.52 -13.68 -17.49
N PHE A 80 61.40 -14.95 -17.82
CA PHE A 80 61.67 -16.06 -16.92
C PHE A 80 62.25 -17.22 -17.73
N ILE A 81 62.90 -18.15 -17.04
CA ILE A 81 63.61 -19.28 -17.66
C ILE A 81 63.10 -20.56 -17.01
N VAL A 82 62.80 -21.56 -17.84
CA VAL A 82 62.53 -22.92 -17.37
C VAL A 82 63.81 -23.73 -17.51
N TYR A 83 64.23 -24.37 -16.43
CA TYR A 83 65.38 -25.27 -16.39
C TYR A 83 64.94 -26.71 -16.22
N LEU A 84 65.52 -27.60 -17.01
CA LEU A 84 65.39 -29.04 -16.88
C LEU A 84 66.78 -29.63 -16.61
N PRO A 85 66.98 -30.32 -15.47
CA PRO A 85 68.28 -30.88 -15.12
C PRO A 85 68.62 -32.07 -16.03
N VAL A 86 69.90 -32.20 -16.39
CA VAL A 86 70.43 -33.34 -17.13
C VAL A 86 71.46 -34.03 -16.26
N TYR A 87 71.24 -35.32 -15.98
CA TYR A 87 72.14 -36.15 -15.19
C TYR A 87 72.94 -37.10 -16.08
N ARG A 88 74.11 -37.50 -15.59
CA ARG A 88 74.97 -38.51 -16.22
C ARG A 88 74.20 -39.82 -16.35
N GLN A 89 74.19 -40.39 -17.56
CA GLN A 89 73.48 -41.64 -17.83
C GLN A 89 74.03 -42.78 -16.94
N GLY A 90 73.13 -43.50 -16.28
CA GLY A 90 73.47 -44.62 -15.39
C GLY A 90 73.91 -44.24 -13.97
N ALA A 91 73.98 -42.95 -13.63
CA ALA A 91 74.23 -42.52 -12.25
C ALA A 91 72.97 -42.68 -11.37
N ALA A 92 73.17 -42.94 -10.07
CA ALA A 92 72.08 -42.87 -9.09
C ALA A 92 71.55 -41.43 -8.99
N ALA A 93 70.24 -41.27 -8.87
CA ALA A 93 69.57 -39.95 -8.85
C ALA A 93 68.33 -39.95 -7.93
N SER A 94 68.27 -40.87 -6.97
CA SER A 94 67.11 -41.07 -6.09
C SER A 94 67.13 -40.07 -4.92
N THR A 95 68.32 -39.71 -4.42
CA THR A 95 68.48 -38.72 -3.36
C THR A 95 68.98 -37.37 -3.88
N VAL A 96 68.84 -36.31 -3.08
CA VAL A 96 69.36 -34.97 -3.43
C VAL A 96 70.88 -35.00 -3.58
N ALA A 97 71.60 -35.71 -2.70
CA ALA A 97 73.06 -35.83 -2.77
C ALA A 97 73.50 -36.54 -4.06
N GLU A 98 72.85 -37.66 -4.39
CA GLU A 98 73.09 -38.38 -5.65
C GLU A 98 72.85 -37.50 -6.88
N ARG A 99 71.74 -36.74 -6.91
CA ARG A 99 71.44 -35.82 -8.01
C ARG A 99 72.48 -34.71 -8.17
N ARG A 100 73.01 -34.20 -7.06
CA ARG A 100 74.07 -33.18 -7.07
C ARG A 100 75.37 -33.71 -7.65
N GLU A 101 75.75 -34.95 -7.37
CA GLU A 101 76.96 -35.58 -7.94
C GLU A 101 76.75 -36.06 -9.40
N ALA A 102 75.51 -36.37 -9.76
CA ALA A 102 75.16 -36.89 -11.08
C ALA A 102 74.92 -35.78 -12.12
N ILE A 103 74.70 -34.52 -11.73
CA ILE A 103 74.35 -33.44 -12.67
C ILE A 103 75.49 -33.19 -13.67
N ILE A 104 75.13 -33.05 -14.94
CA ILE A 104 76.06 -32.66 -16.01
C ILE A 104 75.74 -31.28 -16.60
N GLY A 105 74.51 -30.79 -16.40
CA GLY A 105 74.09 -29.46 -16.84
C GLY A 105 72.58 -29.31 -16.86
N PHE A 106 72.10 -28.28 -17.57
CA PHE A 106 70.68 -27.97 -17.71
C PHE A 106 70.32 -27.74 -19.17
N VAL A 107 69.16 -28.24 -19.58
CA VAL A 107 68.44 -27.69 -20.73
C VAL A 107 67.64 -26.50 -20.22
N PHE A 108 67.72 -25.36 -20.90
CA PHE A 108 66.99 -24.17 -20.50
C PHE A 108 66.22 -23.57 -21.67
N SER A 109 65.09 -22.94 -21.37
CA SER A 109 64.29 -22.19 -22.34
C SER A 109 63.92 -20.83 -21.74
N PRO A 110 64.44 -19.71 -22.30
CA PRO A 110 64.06 -18.37 -21.88
C PRO A 110 62.74 -17.93 -22.53
N PHE A 111 61.86 -17.31 -21.75
CA PHE A 111 60.57 -16.79 -22.20
C PHE A 111 60.49 -15.30 -21.92
N ARG A 112 60.11 -14.52 -22.93
CA ARG A 112 59.68 -13.12 -22.78
C ARG A 112 58.21 -13.14 -22.37
N ALA A 113 57.88 -12.60 -21.19
CA ALA A 113 56.56 -12.76 -20.61
C ALA A 113 55.45 -12.18 -21.51
N ASN A 114 55.64 -10.97 -22.05
CA ASN A 114 54.64 -10.33 -22.91
C ASN A 114 54.41 -11.12 -24.21
N ASN A 115 55.48 -11.56 -24.88
CA ASN A 115 55.34 -12.32 -26.14
C ASN A 115 54.67 -13.67 -25.91
N LEU A 116 55.00 -14.37 -24.82
CA LEU A 116 54.36 -15.63 -24.49
C LEU A 116 52.87 -15.43 -24.20
N MET A 117 52.53 -14.45 -23.37
CA MET A 117 51.13 -14.18 -23.01
C MET A 117 50.31 -13.73 -24.21
N HIS A 118 50.88 -12.89 -25.08
CA HIS A 118 50.24 -12.53 -26.35
C HIS A 118 50.02 -13.76 -27.25
N GLY A 119 50.98 -14.68 -27.32
CA GLY A 119 50.83 -15.93 -28.07
C GLY A 119 49.78 -16.89 -27.49
N ILE A 120 49.63 -16.95 -26.17
CA ILE A 120 48.64 -17.80 -25.48
C ILE A 120 47.23 -17.22 -25.62
N MET A 121 47.06 -15.93 -25.34
CA MET A 121 45.76 -15.27 -25.30
C MET A 121 45.28 -14.81 -26.69
N GLY A 122 46.19 -14.68 -27.67
CA GLY A 122 45.87 -14.07 -28.95
C GLY A 122 45.31 -12.66 -28.79
N ASN A 123 44.38 -12.28 -29.67
CA ASN A 123 43.66 -10.99 -29.60
C ASN A 123 42.40 -11.07 -28.71
N ALA A 124 42.27 -12.08 -27.84
CA ALA A 124 40.96 -12.66 -27.57
C ALA A 124 40.07 -11.96 -26.54
N HIS A 125 40.51 -11.00 -25.73
CA HIS A 125 39.58 -10.37 -24.77
C HIS A 125 39.91 -8.91 -24.45
N PRO A 126 39.33 -7.94 -25.18
CA PRO A 126 39.42 -6.52 -24.81
C PRO A 126 38.59 -6.17 -23.56
N ASP A 127 37.73 -7.10 -23.10
CA ASP A 127 36.78 -6.82 -22.02
C ASP A 127 37.33 -7.10 -20.62
N VAL A 128 38.46 -7.79 -20.50
CA VAL A 128 39.07 -8.12 -19.20
C VAL A 128 40.56 -7.83 -19.25
N ASP A 129 41.00 -6.98 -18.32
CA ASP A 129 42.41 -6.78 -18.07
C ASP A 129 42.95 -7.85 -17.13
N PHE A 130 44.18 -8.28 -17.36
CA PHE A 130 44.87 -9.17 -16.46
C PHE A 130 46.34 -8.82 -16.28
N LYS A 131 46.82 -9.02 -15.05
CA LYS A 131 48.21 -8.81 -14.66
C LYS A 131 48.74 -10.08 -14.01
N ILE A 132 49.98 -10.42 -14.33
CA ILE A 132 50.66 -11.60 -13.78
C ILE A 132 51.82 -11.13 -12.92
N TYR A 133 51.88 -11.63 -11.69
CA TYR A 133 52.91 -11.33 -10.72
C TYR A 133 53.68 -12.59 -10.34
N ASP A 134 54.98 -12.41 -10.16
CA ASP A 134 55.90 -13.42 -9.67
C ASP A 134 55.84 -13.52 -8.14
N GLY A 135 55.26 -14.60 -7.61
CA GLY A 135 55.07 -14.84 -6.19
C GLY A 135 53.64 -14.55 -5.71
N PRO A 136 53.39 -14.67 -4.40
CA PRO A 136 52.07 -14.48 -3.81
C PRO A 136 51.65 -13.01 -3.71
N ASP A 137 52.62 -12.08 -3.75
CA ASP A 137 52.39 -10.67 -3.51
C ASP A 137 52.15 -9.88 -4.81
N VAL A 138 51.16 -8.99 -4.78
CA VAL A 138 50.82 -8.10 -5.89
C VAL A 138 51.58 -6.78 -5.72
N ASN A 139 52.79 -6.71 -6.28
CA ASN A 139 53.63 -5.52 -6.23
C ASN A 139 54.32 -5.23 -7.58
N GLY A 140 54.77 -3.99 -7.79
CA GLY A 140 55.35 -3.57 -9.07
C GLY A 140 56.66 -4.27 -9.42
N THR A 141 57.45 -4.68 -8.43
CA THR A 141 58.73 -5.38 -8.68
C THR A 141 58.50 -6.81 -9.16
N ALA A 142 57.42 -7.46 -8.71
CA ALA A 142 56.99 -8.80 -9.12
C ALA A 142 56.23 -8.85 -10.45
N LEU A 143 55.81 -7.72 -11.01
CA LEU A 143 55.02 -7.70 -12.25
C LEU A 143 55.79 -8.33 -13.42
N LEU A 144 55.23 -9.42 -13.98
CA LEU A 144 55.73 -10.16 -15.14
C LEU A 144 55.03 -9.71 -16.44
N HIS A 145 53.71 -9.51 -16.39
CA HIS A 145 52.92 -9.14 -17.57
C HIS A 145 51.75 -8.24 -17.17
N ASP A 146 51.43 -7.27 -18.03
CA ASP A 146 50.29 -6.37 -17.92
C ASP A 146 49.61 -6.29 -19.29
N SER A 147 48.38 -6.80 -19.39
CA SER A 147 47.64 -6.87 -20.65
C SER A 147 47.34 -5.49 -21.24
N ALA A 148 46.94 -4.51 -20.42
CA ALA A 148 46.57 -3.17 -20.88
C ALA A 148 47.79 -2.44 -21.47
N ALA A 149 48.92 -2.48 -20.76
CA ALA A 149 50.17 -1.89 -21.22
C ALA A 149 50.69 -2.56 -22.51
N ALA A 150 50.49 -3.87 -22.65
CA ALA A 150 50.89 -4.61 -23.85
C ALA A 150 50.07 -4.23 -25.11
N HIS A 151 48.85 -3.74 -24.94
CA HIS A 151 48.00 -3.24 -26.04
C HIS A 151 48.18 -1.74 -26.32
N GLY A 152 49.12 -1.08 -25.62
CA GLY A 152 49.40 0.36 -25.80
C GLY A 152 48.31 1.25 -25.21
N GLU A 153 47.48 0.71 -24.31
CA GLU A 153 46.47 1.50 -23.62
C GLU A 153 47.14 2.39 -22.57
N ALA A 154 46.72 3.65 -22.52
CA ALA A 154 47.17 4.57 -21.48
C ALA A 154 46.71 4.05 -20.12
N PRO A 155 47.48 4.27 -19.03
CA PRO A 155 47.05 3.89 -17.69
C PRO A 155 45.69 4.54 -17.41
N SER A 156 44.63 3.75 -17.38
CA SER A 156 43.31 4.26 -17.09
C SER A 156 43.27 4.69 -15.62
N SER A 157 42.67 5.84 -15.32
CA SER A 157 42.31 6.21 -13.94
C SER A 157 41.04 5.49 -13.47
N HIS A 158 40.58 4.48 -14.22
CA HIS A 158 39.39 3.71 -13.91
C HIS A 158 39.66 2.81 -12.71
N GLU A 159 38.82 2.92 -11.68
CA GLU A 159 38.79 1.93 -10.61
C GLU A 159 37.88 0.78 -11.03
N PRO A 160 38.43 -0.44 -11.24
CA PRO A 160 37.66 -1.55 -11.75
C PRO A 160 36.61 -2.00 -10.72
N THR A 161 35.36 -2.15 -11.17
CA THR A 161 34.25 -2.61 -10.32
C THR A 161 34.44 -4.06 -9.86
N TYR A 162 35.00 -4.91 -10.73
CA TYR A 162 35.24 -6.32 -10.44
C TYR A 162 36.72 -6.64 -10.45
N ARG A 163 37.17 -7.37 -9.42
CA ARG A 163 38.56 -7.80 -9.27
C ARG A 163 38.61 -9.24 -8.78
N VAL A 164 39.36 -10.09 -9.49
CA VAL A 164 39.56 -11.50 -9.12
C VAL A 164 41.06 -11.79 -9.04
N VAL A 165 41.49 -12.38 -7.93
CA VAL A 165 42.87 -12.82 -7.73
C VAL A 165 42.90 -14.35 -7.71
N ARG A 166 43.85 -14.94 -8.44
CA ARG A 166 44.09 -16.38 -8.51
C ARG A 166 45.58 -16.66 -8.39
N GLN A 167 45.93 -17.64 -7.56
CA GLN A 167 47.29 -18.13 -7.46
C GLN A 167 47.39 -19.48 -8.16
N VAL A 168 48.41 -19.63 -8.99
CA VAL A 168 48.70 -20.88 -9.72
C VAL A 168 50.15 -21.26 -9.48
N GLU A 169 50.41 -22.54 -9.29
CA GLU A 169 51.76 -23.07 -9.17
C GLU A 169 52.21 -23.66 -10.51
N ILE A 170 53.32 -23.17 -11.05
CA ILE A 170 53.89 -23.59 -12.32
C ILE A 170 55.36 -23.92 -12.10
N ALA A 171 55.74 -25.18 -12.32
CA ALA A 171 57.13 -25.67 -12.21
C ALA A 171 57.82 -25.21 -10.90
N GLY A 172 57.14 -25.44 -9.78
CA GLY A 172 57.63 -25.15 -8.42
C GLY A 172 57.58 -23.68 -8.02
N ARG A 173 56.89 -22.82 -8.79
CA ARG A 173 56.80 -21.39 -8.52
C ARG A 173 55.36 -20.90 -8.55
N ILE A 174 54.99 -20.08 -7.56
CA ILE A 174 53.65 -19.48 -7.47
C ILE A 174 53.61 -18.21 -8.31
N TRP A 175 52.62 -18.10 -9.18
CA TRP A 175 52.24 -16.87 -9.85
C TRP A 175 50.87 -16.40 -9.37
N THR A 176 50.74 -15.08 -9.20
CA THR A 176 49.48 -14.45 -8.86
C THR A 176 48.92 -13.75 -10.10
N LEU A 177 47.76 -14.20 -10.56
CA LEU A 177 47.00 -13.61 -11.65
C LEU A 177 45.92 -12.71 -11.07
N VAL A 178 45.90 -11.46 -11.52
CA VAL A 178 44.91 -10.46 -11.13
C VAL A 178 44.10 -10.10 -12.37
N PHE A 179 42.81 -10.40 -12.35
CA PHE A 179 41.86 -10.03 -13.39
C PHE A 179 41.03 -8.84 -12.93
N THR A 180 40.83 -7.86 -13.79
CA THR A 180 40.05 -6.64 -13.53
C THR A 180 39.08 -6.37 -14.66
N SER A 181 37.86 -5.93 -14.34
CA SER A 181 36.90 -5.51 -15.34
C SER A 181 37.34 -4.21 -16.04
N THR A 182 37.06 -4.15 -17.34
CA THR A 182 37.27 -2.94 -18.14
C THR A 182 35.98 -2.10 -18.18
N PRO A 183 36.07 -0.82 -18.55
CA PRO A 183 34.90 0.03 -18.75
C PRO A 183 33.90 -0.55 -19.78
N SER A 184 34.37 -1.24 -20.84
CA SER A 184 33.49 -1.83 -21.85
C SER A 184 32.65 -2.96 -21.27
N LEU A 185 33.25 -3.84 -20.48
CA LEU A 185 32.56 -4.95 -19.82
C LEU A 185 31.55 -4.44 -18.80
N GLU A 186 31.92 -3.44 -18.01
CA GLU A 186 31.03 -2.85 -17.00
C GLU A 186 29.83 -2.17 -17.64
N ALA A 187 30.04 -1.43 -18.73
CA ALA A 187 28.95 -0.83 -19.50
C ALA A 187 28.00 -1.90 -20.08
N ALA A 188 28.55 -2.98 -20.65
CA ALA A 188 27.76 -4.09 -21.19
C ALA A 188 26.94 -4.82 -20.11
N ALA A 189 27.46 -4.94 -18.89
CA ALA A 189 26.77 -5.59 -17.78
C ALA A 189 25.62 -4.75 -17.20
N ILE A 190 25.69 -3.43 -17.30
CA ILE A 190 24.75 -2.51 -16.62
C ILE A 190 23.64 -2.01 -17.55
N ASP A 191 23.79 -2.13 -18.88
CA ASP A 191 22.97 -1.39 -19.85
C ASP A 191 21.44 -1.60 -19.75
N HIS A 192 20.98 -2.76 -19.28
CA HIS A 192 19.55 -3.13 -19.28
C HIS A 192 18.94 -3.37 -17.89
N MET A 193 19.75 -3.54 -16.84
CA MET A 193 19.23 -3.86 -15.50
C MET A 193 18.41 -2.72 -14.86
N PRO A 194 18.83 -1.43 -14.91
CA PRO A 194 18.08 -0.35 -14.30
C PRO A 194 16.67 -0.18 -14.90
N ALA A 195 16.53 -0.32 -16.22
CA ALA A 195 15.25 -0.19 -16.91
C ALA A 195 14.27 -1.32 -16.55
N VAL A 196 14.76 -2.57 -16.48
CA VAL A 196 13.94 -3.73 -16.08
C VAL A 196 13.48 -3.60 -14.62
N VAL A 197 14.37 -3.20 -13.72
CA VAL A 197 14.02 -2.97 -12.30
C VAL A 197 13.01 -1.83 -12.17
N ALA A 198 13.18 -0.73 -12.90
CA ALA A 198 12.24 0.39 -12.90
C ALA A 198 10.85 -0.02 -13.43
N ALA A 199 10.79 -0.76 -14.55
CA ALA A 199 9.54 -1.25 -15.11
C ALA A 199 8.84 -2.24 -14.15
N GLY A 200 9.60 -3.15 -13.52
CA GLY A 200 9.07 -4.06 -12.51
C GLY A 200 8.53 -3.33 -11.29
N GLY A 201 9.27 -2.35 -10.76
CA GLY A 201 8.84 -1.51 -9.65
C GLY A 201 7.58 -0.70 -9.97
N LEU A 202 7.49 -0.15 -11.20
CA LEU A 202 6.31 0.56 -11.67
C LEU A 202 5.08 -0.37 -11.74
N ALA A 203 5.24 -1.58 -12.28
CA ALA A 203 4.16 -2.56 -12.35
C ALA A 203 3.65 -2.95 -10.95
N VAL A 204 4.56 -3.23 -10.00
CA VAL A 204 4.19 -3.54 -8.61
C VAL A 204 3.45 -2.37 -7.96
N ASN A 205 3.92 -1.13 -8.15
CA ASN A 205 3.24 0.06 -7.64
C ASN A 205 1.86 0.26 -8.25
N LEU A 206 1.68 0.03 -9.55
CA LEU A 206 0.37 0.12 -10.21
C LEU A 206 -0.61 -0.93 -9.69
N VAL A 207 -0.14 -2.16 -9.44
CA VAL A 207 -0.95 -3.22 -8.84
C VAL A 207 -1.33 -2.85 -7.40
N LEU A 208 -0.39 -2.36 -6.59
CA LEU A 208 -0.66 -1.91 -5.23
C LEU A 208 -1.68 -0.76 -5.21
N LEU A 209 -1.50 0.22 -6.08
CA LEU A 209 -2.42 1.34 -6.27
C LEU A 209 -3.82 0.84 -6.66
N TYR A 210 -3.89 -0.10 -7.61
CA TYR A 210 -5.16 -0.71 -8.01
C TYR A 210 -5.84 -1.42 -6.85
N VAL A 211 -5.12 -2.20 -6.05
CA VAL A 211 -5.67 -2.89 -4.88
C VAL A 211 -6.21 -1.89 -3.85
N ILE A 212 -5.49 -0.80 -3.58
CA ILE A 212 -5.95 0.28 -2.68
C ILE A 212 -7.22 0.95 -3.22
N PHE A 213 -7.26 1.26 -4.52
CA PHE A 213 -8.46 1.84 -5.15
C PHE A 213 -9.64 0.87 -5.20
N ALA A 214 -9.40 -0.40 -5.50
CA ALA A 214 -10.43 -1.44 -5.55
C ALA A 214 -11.02 -1.67 -4.16
N SER A 215 -10.17 -1.87 -3.14
CA SER A 215 -10.58 -2.08 -1.76
C SER A 215 -11.33 -0.87 -1.18
N SER A 216 -10.86 0.35 -1.44
CA SER A 216 -11.58 1.56 -1.02
C SER A 216 -12.94 1.72 -1.71
N ARG A 217 -13.06 1.34 -2.99
CA ARG A 217 -14.36 1.31 -3.70
C ARG A 217 -15.30 0.25 -3.13
N LEU A 218 -14.80 -0.95 -2.82
CA LEU A 218 -15.56 -2.02 -2.19
C LEU A 218 -16.07 -1.61 -0.81
N ARG A 219 -15.21 -1.01 0.02
CA ARG A 219 -15.56 -0.54 1.36
C ARG A 219 -16.63 0.55 1.32
N ARG A 220 -16.47 1.55 0.45
CA ARG A 220 -17.48 2.61 0.26
C ARG A 220 -18.82 2.08 -0.23
N ARG A 221 -18.84 1.02 -1.05
CA ARG A 221 -20.10 0.38 -1.49
C ARG A 221 -20.78 -0.36 -0.34
N ALA A 222 -20.03 -1.11 0.45
CA ALA A 222 -20.56 -1.82 1.61
C ALA A 222 -21.13 -0.84 2.66
N GLU A 223 -20.43 0.26 2.93
CA GLU A 223 -20.89 1.31 3.85
C GLU A 223 -22.21 1.96 3.36
N ARG A 224 -22.34 2.26 2.06
CA ARG A 224 -23.57 2.83 1.49
C ARG A 224 -24.76 1.89 1.59
N LEU A 225 -24.58 0.60 1.28
CA LEU A 225 -25.65 -0.40 1.39
C LEU A 225 -26.10 -0.58 2.84
N SER A 226 -25.15 -0.58 3.78
CA SER A 226 -25.46 -0.65 5.21
C SER A 226 -26.26 0.57 5.69
N ALA A 227 -25.84 1.77 5.28
CA ALA A 227 -26.52 3.01 5.62
C ALA A 227 -27.96 3.07 5.06
N ASP A 228 -28.17 2.63 3.83
CA ASP A 228 -29.49 2.62 3.18
C ASP A 228 -30.46 1.63 3.88
N HIS A 229 -29.95 0.46 4.26
CA HIS A 229 -30.73 -0.54 5.01
C HIS A 229 -31.08 -0.06 6.42
N ALA A 230 -30.14 0.58 7.13
CA ALA A 230 -30.37 1.15 8.45
C ALA A 230 -31.40 2.29 8.42
N ALA A 231 -31.33 3.19 7.43
CA ALA A 231 -32.28 4.28 7.26
C ALA A 231 -33.70 3.79 6.95
N THR A 232 -33.82 2.72 6.16
CA THR A 232 -35.12 2.11 5.85
C THR A 232 -35.76 1.49 7.10
N LEU A 233 -34.98 0.74 7.88
CA LEU A 233 -35.45 0.14 9.14
C LEU A 233 -35.87 1.20 10.17
N ASP A 234 -35.06 2.25 10.35
CA ASP A 234 -35.37 3.37 11.27
C ASP A 234 -36.71 4.01 10.92
N ARG A 235 -36.98 4.27 9.63
CA ARG A 235 -38.23 4.89 9.18
C ARG A 235 -39.46 4.02 9.48
N THR A 236 -39.38 2.71 9.24
CA THR A 236 -40.50 1.79 9.51
C THR A 236 -40.76 1.57 10.99
N VAL A 237 -39.71 1.42 11.80
CA VAL A 237 -39.85 1.22 13.25
C VAL A 237 -40.39 2.51 13.90
N LYS A 238 -39.85 3.67 13.53
CA LYS A 238 -40.20 4.96 14.11
C LYS A 238 -41.65 5.37 13.84
N LEU A 239 -42.16 5.14 12.62
CA LEU A 239 -43.57 5.41 12.29
C LEU A 239 -44.53 4.59 13.14
N ARG A 240 -44.22 3.31 13.35
CA ARG A 240 -45.04 2.40 14.15
C ARG A 240 -45.03 2.79 15.64
N THR A 241 -43.84 3.08 16.19
CA THR A 241 -43.70 3.51 17.60
C THR A 241 -44.48 4.79 17.89
N ILE A 242 -44.43 5.79 17.00
CA ILE A 242 -45.16 7.05 17.20
C ILE A 242 -46.67 6.79 17.22
N THR A 243 -47.20 6.05 16.24
CA THR A 243 -48.64 5.77 16.17
C THR A 243 -49.15 4.91 17.31
N ASP A 244 -48.33 4.01 17.86
CA ASP A 244 -48.72 3.13 18.97
C ASP A 244 -48.76 3.89 20.32
N SER A 245 -47.98 4.95 20.48
CA SER A 245 -48.00 5.79 21.70
C SER A 245 -49.19 6.75 21.83
N ILE A 246 -49.97 6.96 20.76
CA ILE A 246 -51.12 7.89 20.77
C ILE A 246 -52.38 7.11 21.15
N PRO A 247 -53.16 7.54 22.17
CA PRO A 247 -54.38 6.86 22.61
C PRO A 247 -55.58 7.09 21.65
N LEU A 248 -55.29 7.32 20.37
CA LEU A 248 -56.25 7.54 19.30
C LEU A 248 -56.29 6.28 18.44
N LEU A 249 -57.46 5.87 17.99
CA LEU A 249 -57.56 4.68 17.14
C LEU A 249 -57.23 5.10 15.71
N ILE A 250 -56.11 4.60 15.18
CA ILE A 250 -55.59 4.96 13.86
C ILE A 250 -55.55 3.72 12.97
N ALA A 251 -56.11 3.83 11.78
CA ALA A 251 -56.00 2.81 10.73
C ALA A 251 -55.76 3.44 9.36
N TYR A 252 -55.04 2.77 8.47
CA TYR A 252 -54.98 3.11 7.05
C TYR A 252 -55.77 2.06 6.26
N VAL A 253 -56.65 2.55 5.38
CA VAL A 253 -57.49 1.74 4.52
C VAL A 253 -57.22 2.11 3.06
N ASP A 254 -56.99 1.11 2.21
CA ASP A 254 -56.79 1.33 0.78
C ASP A 254 -58.10 1.56 0.01
N ARG A 255 -57.99 1.85 -1.29
CA ARG A 255 -59.13 2.07 -2.20
C ARG A 255 -60.11 0.89 -2.27
N ASP A 256 -59.62 -0.33 -2.05
CA ASP A 256 -60.44 -1.55 -2.02
C ASP A 256 -61.06 -1.80 -0.64
N GLN A 257 -61.03 -0.79 0.24
CA GLN A 257 -61.54 -0.82 1.59
C GLN A 257 -60.81 -1.82 2.50
N ARG A 258 -59.55 -2.19 2.20
CA ARG A 258 -58.76 -3.12 3.01
C ARG A 258 -57.83 -2.41 3.99
N TYR A 259 -57.75 -2.92 5.22
CA TYR A 259 -56.79 -2.42 6.20
C TYR A 259 -55.37 -2.73 5.78
N ARG A 260 -54.53 -1.70 5.70
CA ARG A 260 -53.10 -1.80 5.40
C ARG A 260 -52.22 -1.43 6.57
N PHE A 261 -52.77 -0.71 7.55
CA PHE A 261 -52.10 -0.39 8.79
C PHE A 261 -53.14 -0.15 9.89
N THR A 262 -52.80 -0.49 11.13
CA THR A 262 -53.55 -0.18 12.35
C THR A 262 -52.55 0.06 13.47
N ASN A 263 -52.75 1.07 14.31
CA ASN A 263 -51.95 1.21 15.53
C ASN A 263 -52.42 0.25 16.63
N GLU A 264 -51.64 0.14 17.69
CA GLU A 264 -51.93 -0.73 18.83
C GLU A 264 -53.31 -0.44 19.45
N ALA A 265 -53.67 0.84 19.65
CA ALA A 265 -54.98 1.23 20.18
C ALA A 265 -56.17 0.75 19.32
N PHE A 266 -56.03 0.83 17.99
CA PHE A 266 -57.03 0.31 17.06
C PHE A 266 -57.10 -1.23 17.12
N HIS A 267 -55.95 -1.89 17.19
CA HIS A 267 -55.85 -3.35 17.28
C HIS A 267 -56.48 -3.89 18.58
N LEU A 268 -56.19 -3.28 19.73
CA LEU A 268 -56.79 -3.66 21.01
C LEU A 268 -58.32 -3.48 21.02
N LYS A 269 -58.84 -2.44 20.36
CA LYS A 269 -60.28 -2.16 20.36
C LYS A 269 -61.08 -3.02 19.40
N TYR A 270 -60.59 -3.17 18.16
CA TYR A 270 -61.36 -3.79 17.07
C TYR A 270 -60.75 -5.11 16.57
N GLY A 271 -59.53 -5.46 16.98
CA GLY A 271 -58.78 -6.65 16.55
C GLY A 271 -59.17 -7.94 17.24
N GLY A 272 -59.29 -7.95 18.56
CA GLY A 272 -59.53 -9.18 19.32
C GLY A 272 -58.46 -10.28 19.10
N ASP A 273 -58.52 -11.33 19.91
CA ASP A 273 -57.39 -12.27 20.12
C ASP A 273 -57.12 -13.31 18.98
N ALA A 274 -57.70 -13.19 17.78
CA ALA A 274 -57.53 -14.24 16.75
C ALA A 274 -57.64 -13.81 15.27
N VAL A 275 -57.73 -12.52 14.96
CA VAL A 275 -57.93 -12.07 13.59
C VAL A 275 -56.88 -11.03 13.17
N ALA A 276 -56.02 -11.40 12.22
CA ALA A 276 -55.23 -10.43 11.48
C ALA A 276 -56.17 -9.50 10.69
N ILE A 277 -56.41 -8.29 11.23
CA ILE A 277 -57.20 -7.24 10.57
C ILE A 277 -56.53 -6.78 9.27
N ILE A 278 -55.20 -6.74 9.23
CA ILE A 278 -54.45 -6.32 8.06
C ILE A 278 -54.75 -7.25 6.88
N GLY A 279 -55.16 -6.66 5.74
CA GLY A 279 -55.58 -7.34 4.52
C GLY A 279 -57.09 -7.59 4.41
N ARG A 280 -57.85 -7.52 5.51
CA ARG A 280 -59.31 -7.67 5.50
C ARG A 280 -60.01 -6.37 5.14
N THR A 281 -61.22 -6.46 4.60
CA THR A 281 -62.03 -5.28 4.25
C THR A 281 -62.75 -4.71 5.47
N LEU A 282 -63.07 -3.41 5.44
CA LEU A 282 -63.92 -2.72 6.43
C LEU A 282 -65.23 -3.46 6.72
N ARG A 283 -65.79 -4.15 5.71
CA ARG A 283 -67.04 -4.93 5.83
C ARG A 283 -66.83 -6.23 6.60
N GLU A 284 -65.69 -6.88 6.44
CA GLU A 284 -65.37 -8.17 7.07
C GLU A 284 -65.01 -8.04 8.55
N THR A 285 -64.55 -6.86 9.00
CA THR A 285 -64.09 -6.64 10.37
C THR A 285 -65.03 -5.78 11.21
N ALA A 286 -66.04 -5.15 10.61
CA ALA A 286 -66.98 -4.30 11.35
C ALA A 286 -67.96 -5.16 12.16
N PRO A 287 -68.06 -4.97 13.49
CA PRO A 287 -69.09 -5.60 14.30
C PRO A 287 -70.50 -5.14 13.86
N ASP A 288 -71.49 -6.01 14.05
CA ASP A 288 -72.91 -5.89 13.66
C ASP A 288 -73.40 -4.44 13.41
N GLY A 289 -73.59 -4.08 12.14
CA GLY A 289 -74.20 -2.82 11.71
C GLY A 289 -73.29 -1.58 11.69
N LEU A 290 -72.09 -1.62 12.28
CA LEU A 290 -71.17 -0.46 12.29
C LEU A 290 -70.67 -0.08 10.90
N TYR A 291 -70.51 -1.05 9.99
CA TYR A 291 -70.17 -0.75 8.59
C TYR A 291 -71.28 0.04 7.91
N ALA A 292 -72.56 -0.28 8.14
CA ALA A 292 -73.67 0.43 7.51
C ALA A 292 -73.69 1.92 7.92
N LEU A 293 -73.29 2.23 9.15
CA LEU A 293 -73.15 3.60 9.64
C LEU A 293 -71.93 4.32 9.03
N ALA A 294 -70.83 3.62 8.80
CA ALA A 294 -69.60 4.21 8.24
C ALA A 294 -69.59 4.27 6.70
N GLN A 295 -70.34 3.39 6.03
CA GLN A 295 -70.30 3.17 4.58
C GLN A 295 -70.53 4.46 3.75
N PRO A 296 -71.51 5.33 4.07
CA PRO A 296 -71.70 6.57 3.32
C PRO A 296 -70.48 7.50 3.40
N TYR A 297 -69.83 7.55 4.56
CA TYR A 297 -68.65 8.37 4.82
C TYR A 297 -67.41 7.80 4.12
N VAL A 298 -67.27 6.47 4.09
CA VAL A 298 -66.19 5.79 3.35
C VAL A 298 -66.27 6.10 1.85
N PHE A 299 -67.46 6.03 1.25
CA PHE A 299 -67.61 6.34 -0.18
C PHE A 299 -67.31 7.81 -0.48
N ARG A 300 -67.78 8.74 0.35
CA ARG A 300 -67.50 10.17 0.17
C ARG A 300 -66.01 10.49 0.33
N ALA A 301 -65.33 9.85 1.27
CA ALA A 301 -63.88 9.98 1.42
C ALA A 301 -63.14 9.46 0.19
N LEU A 302 -63.50 8.28 -0.33
CA LEU A 302 -62.92 7.74 -1.57
C LEU A 302 -63.25 8.60 -2.80
N ALA A 303 -64.35 9.34 -2.78
CA ALA A 303 -64.69 10.34 -3.80
C ALA A 303 -63.90 11.66 -3.66
N GLY A 304 -63.12 11.83 -2.60
CA GLY A 304 -62.24 12.98 -2.41
C GLY A 304 -62.72 14.03 -1.40
N GLU A 305 -63.83 13.79 -0.70
CA GLU A 305 -64.37 14.71 0.30
C GLU A 305 -63.64 14.60 1.66
N LYS A 306 -63.49 15.73 2.35
CA LYS A 306 -63.04 15.73 3.75
C LYS A 306 -64.18 15.28 4.64
N ILE A 307 -63.95 14.25 5.45
CA ILE A 307 -64.98 13.67 6.31
C ILE A 307 -64.58 13.80 7.77
N ILE A 308 -65.43 14.50 8.52
CA ILE A 308 -65.43 14.55 9.99
C ILE A 308 -66.88 14.36 10.40
N TYR A 309 -67.14 13.40 11.27
CA TYR A 309 -68.48 13.17 11.79
C TYR A 309 -68.39 12.57 13.19
N ASP A 310 -69.37 12.88 14.03
CA ASP A 310 -69.60 12.19 15.28
C ASP A 310 -70.63 11.07 15.09
N LYS A 311 -70.49 10.02 15.89
CA LYS A 311 -71.48 8.96 16.00
C LYS A 311 -71.64 8.60 17.46
N ARG A 312 -72.89 8.35 17.86
CA ARG A 312 -73.18 7.74 19.16
C ARG A 312 -73.27 6.24 18.96
N GLU A 313 -72.40 5.51 19.62
CA GLU A 313 -72.39 4.05 19.62
C GLU A 313 -73.57 3.53 20.48
N PRO A 314 -74.04 2.29 20.25
CA PRO A 314 -75.06 1.66 21.09
C PRO A 314 -74.68 1.57 22.58
N SER A 315 -73.38 1.63 22.89
CA SER A 315 -72.83 1.68 24.25
C SER A 315 -73.05 3.02 24.96
N GLY A 316 -73.62 4.03 24.29
CA GLY A 316 -73.81 5.40 24.80
C GLY A 316 -72.61 6.33 24.57
N ARG A 317 -71.46 5.77 24.17
CA ARG A 317 -70.22 6.49 23.85
C ARG A 317 -70.36 7.32 22.58
N VAL A 318 -69.81 8.53 22.58
CA VAL A 318 -69.78 9.40 21.39
C VAL A 318 -68.35 9.43 20.84
N THR A 319 -68.18 9.03 19.58
CA THR A 319 -66.87 9.04 18.92
C THR A 319 -66.87 9.99 17.74
N GLU A 320 -65.80 10.75 17.58
CA GLU A 320 -65.54 11.58 16.40
C GLU A 320 -64.60 10.83 15.46
N SER A 321 -65.01 10.64 14.21
CA SER A 321 -64.23 9.95 13.18
C SER A 321 -63.78 10.96 12.12
N THR A 322 -62.47 11.08 11.93
CA THR A 322 -61.85 11.95 10.91
C THR A 322 -61.17 11.07 9.86
N TYR A 323 -61.50 11.27 8.59
CA TYR A 323 -60.84 10.57 7.48
C TYR A 323 -59.86 11.50 6.76
N LEU A 324 -58.58 11.16 6.76
CA LEU A 324 -57.52 11.91 6.07
C LEU A 324 -57.14 11.18 4.77
N LEU A 325 -57.37 11.82 3.63
CA LEU A 325 -57.20 11.20 2.32
C LEU A 325 -55.71 11.09 1.94
N GLN A 326 -55.31 9.94 1.42
CA GLN A 326 -54.03 9.76 0.74
C GLN A 326 -54.25 9.77 -0.77
N ARG A 327 -53.50 10.63 -1.46
CA ARG A 327 -53.53 10.75 -2.92
C ARG A 327 -52.21 10.26 -3.52
N ASP A 328 -52.28 9.71 -4.73
CA ASP A 328 -51.09 9.42 -5.53
C ASP A 328 -50.54 10.68 -6.22
N ALA A 329 -49.44 10.51 -6.96
CA ALA A 329 -48.80 11.59 -7.72
C ALA A 329 -49.72 12.19 -8.82
N GLY A 330 -50.77 11.48 -9.23
CA GLY A 330 -51.78 11.95 -10.18
C GLY A 330 -52.97 12.66 -9.52
N GLY A 331 -52.99 12.76 -8.19
CA GLY A 331 -54.07 13.39 -7.42
C GLY A 331 -55.27 12.48 -7.13
N ALA A 332 -55.25 11.22 -7.56
CA ALA A 332 -56.31 10.26 -7.30
C ALA A 332 -56.22 9.74 -5.86
N VAL A 333 -57.36 9.52 -5.20
CA VAL A 333 -57.41 8.97 -3.85
C VAL A 333 -57.06 7.48 -3.90
N VAL A 334 -55.96 7.09 -3.25
CA VAL A 334 -55.48 5.69 -3.17
C VAL A 334 -55.85 5.00 -1.86
N GLY A 335 -56.30 5.77 -0.87
CA GLY A 335 -56.73 5.30 0.43
C GLY A 335 -56.97 6.46 1.38
N PHE A 336 -57.24 6.15 2.65
CA PHE A 336 -57.44 7.16 3.69
C PHE A 336 -57.04 6.62 5.06
N TYR A 337 -56.56 7.51 5.92
CA TYR A 337 -56.39 7.25 7.34
C TYR A 337 -57.69 7.53 8.08
N VAL A 338 -58.06 6.63 8.98
CA VAL A 338 -59.19 6.76 9.90
C VAL A 338 -58.62 7.07 11.27
N LEU A 339 -59.03 8.19 11.85
CA LEU A 339 -58.75 8.55 13.24
C LEU A 339 -60.07 8.59 14.01
N ILE A 340 -60.16 7.83 15.10
CA ILE A 340 -61.37 7.79 15.93
C ILE A 340 -61.01 8.24 17.35
N ALA A 341 -61.55 9.39 17.74
CA ALA A 341 -61.44 9.95 19.08
C ALA A 341 -62.72 9.68 19.89
N ASP A 342 -62.60 9.44 21.18
CA ASP A 342 -63.74 9.44 22.11
C ASP A 342 -64.00 10.88 22.56
N ILE A 343 -65.21 11.39 22.28
CA ILE A 343 -65.64 12.76 22.62
C ILE A 343 -66.84 12.75 23.59
N THR A 344 -67.06 11.64 24.29
CA THR A 344 -68.21 11.48 25.19
C THR A 344 -68.28 12.58 26.25
N GLU A 345 -67.14 12.85 26.92
CA GLU A 345 -67.09 13.89 27.97
C GLU A 345 -67.27 15.29 27.39
N ARG A 346 -66.68 15.57 26.21
CA ARG A 346 -66.85 16.85 25.51
C ARG A 346 -68.32 17.12 25.20
N LYS A 347 -69.04 16.11 24.69
CA LYS A 347 -70.47 16.22 24.36
C LYS A 347 -71.36 16.31 25.60
N ARG A 348 -70.98 15.67 26.72
CA ARG A 348 -71.72 15.78 27.99
C ARG A 348 -71.72 17.20 28.54
N ILE A 349 -70.61 17.93 28.35
CA ILE A 349 -70.46 19.34 28.75
C ILE A 349 -71.22 20.26 27.79
N GLU A 350 -71.24 19.96 26.48
CA GLU A 350 -71.99 20.76 25.48
C GLU A 350 -73.52 20.68 25.67
N ASP A 351 -74.06 19.57 26.19
CA ASP A 351 -75.50 19.31 26.28
C ASP A 351 -76.18 19.76 27.61
N GLU A 352 -75.48 20.40 28.57
CA GLU A 352 -76.09 20.95 29.81
C GLU A 352 -76.64 22.38 29.61
N PRO A 353 -77.97 22.63 29.62
CA PRO A 353 -78.52 23.97 29.42
C PRO A 353 -78.52 24.77 30.74
N SER A 354 -77.81 25.90 30.78
CA SER A 354 -77.70 26.73 31.99
C SER A 354 -78.39 28.10 31.85
N GLU A 355 -79.51 28.26 32.57
CA GLU A 355 -80.32 29.50 32.80
C GLU A 355 -79.53 30.62 33.53
N GLN A 356 -78.28 30.40 33.92
CA GLN A 356 -77.44 31.37 34.65
C GLN A 356 -76.63 32.30 33.72
N ALA A 357 -77.14 32.57 32.53
CA ALA A 357 -76.78 33.73 31.71
C ALA A 357 -77.15 35.08 32.37
N ARG A 358 -77.47 35.11 33.67
CA ARG A 358 -78.01 36.29 34.34
C ARG A 358 -77.15 36.88 35.45
N ILE A 359 -75.96 37.30 35.03
CA ILE A 359 -75.57 38.70 35.22
C ILE A 359 -74.92 39.00 36.60
N LEU A 360 -73.63 39.37 36.50
CA LEU A 360 -72.96 40.51 37.16
C LEU A 360 -71.79 40.32 38.13
N THR A 361 -71.35 39.10 38.50
CA THR A 361 -70.21 39.01 39.45
C THR A 361 -68.98 38.21 38.97
N GLN A 362 -69.09 37.42 37.89
CA GLN A 362 -68.04 36.43 37.53
C GLN A 362 -67.10 36.83 36.36
N ALA A 363 -67.27 37.99 35.73
CA ALA A 363 -66.43 38.41 34.59
C ALA A 363 -64.93 38.62 34.93
N ASN A 364 -64.56 38.59 36.21
CA ASN A 364 -63.17 38.71 36.65
C ASN A 364 -62.46 37.37 36.93
N ILE A 365 -63.17 36.25 37.03
CA ILE A 365 -62.55 34.94 37.27
C ILE A 365 -62.34 34.17 35.96
N ASP A 366 -63.15 34.44 34.92
CA ASP A 366 -63.09 33.72 33.65
C ASP A 366 -61.87 34.08 32.78
N ILE A 367 -61.28 35.28 32.92
CA ILE A 367 -60.07 35.65 32.16
C ILE A 367 -58.86 34.81 32.61
N GLU A 368 -58.70 34.56 33.92
CA GLU A 368 -57.59 33.74 34.44
C GLU A 368 -57.71 32.29 33.97
N GLN A 369 -58.92 31.73 34.02
CA GLN A 369 -59.18 30.35 33.64
C GLN A 369 -59.10 30.15 32.12
N PHE A 370 -59.61 31.11 31.32
CA PHE A 370 -59.45 31.10 29.87
C PHE A 370 -57.99 31.30 29.46
N ALA A 371 -57.26 32.23 30.09
CA ALA A 371 -55.84 32.43 29.83
C ALA A 371 -55.01 31.20 30.22
N TYR A 372 -55.34 30.53 31.33
CA TYR A 372 -54.66 29.31 31.78
C TYR A 372 -54.91 28.12 30.84
N ILE A 373 -56.17 27.87 30.47
CA ILE A 373 -56.54 26.76 29.57
C ILE A 373 -55.99 27.01 28.16
N ALA A 374 -56.21 28.20 27.58
CA ALA A 374 -55.66 28.53 26.27
C ALA A 374 -54.12 28.50 26.25
N SER A 375 -53.46 28.93 27.35
CA SER A 375 -52.01 28.82 27.44
C SER A 375 -51.53 27.39 27.54
N HIS A 376 -52.20 26.54 28.34
CA HIS A 376 -51.84 25.13 28.47
C HIS A 376 -51.97 24.40 27.12
N ASP A 377 -53.06 24.64 26.40
CA ASP A 377 -53.38 23.92 25.16
C ASP A 377 -52.61 24.45 23.94
N LEU A 378 -52.17 25.71 23.97
CA LEU A 378 -51.29 26.27 22.94
C LEU A 378 -49.80 25.98 23.20
N LYS A 379 -49.39 25.67 24.43
CA LYS A 379 -47.98 25.40 24.76
C LYS A 379 -47.48 24.10 24.15
N ALA A 380 -48.31 23.05 24.16
CA ALA A 380 -47.98 21.77 23.55
C ALA A 380 -47.70 21.85 22.03
N PRO A 381 -48.59 22.41 21.18
CA PRO A 381 -48.31 22.56 19.75
C PRO A 381 -47.18 23.54 19.46
N LEU A 382 -47.02 24.64 20.23
CA LEU A 382 -45.90 25.58 20.04
C LEU A 382 -44.55 24.96 20.36
N ARG A 383 -44.46 24.15 21.42
CA ARG A 383 -43.26 23.38 21.75
C ARG A 383 -42.96 22.32 20.69
N GLY A 384 -43.99 21.66 20.17
CA GLY A 384 -43.87 20.72 19.05
C GLY A 384 -43.29 21.39 17.80
N ILE A 385 -43.80 22.57 17.42
CA ILE A 385 -43.26 23.36 16.29
C ILE A 385 -41.80 23.78 16.54
N GLY A 386 -41.46 24.15 17.77
CA GLY A 386 -40.09 24.52 18.16
C GLY A 386 -39.11 23.34 18.05
N LEU A 387 -39.48 22.17 18.59
CA LEU A 387 -38.66 20.96 18.55
C LEU A 387 -38.48 20.43 17.12
N LEU A 388 -39.54 20.45 16.30
CA LEU A 388 -39.46 20.06 14.89
C LEU A 388 -38.50 20.97 14.11
N ALA A 389 -38.54 22.29 14.37
CA ALA A 389 -37.61 23.22 13.73
C ALA A 389 -36.15 22.99 14.17
N GLU A 390 -35.93 22.59 15.43
CA GLU A 390 -34.61 22.24 15.95
C GLU A 390 -34.06 20.96 15.32
N TRP A 391 -34.87 19.90 15.26
CA TRP A 391 -34.47 18.63 14.61
C TRP A 391 -34.16 18.79 13.13
N ILE A 392 -34.98 19.56 12.39
CA ILE A 392 -34.69 19.85 10.97
C ILE A 392 -33.38 20.64 10.84
N THR A 393 -33.05 21.50 11.80
CA THR A 393 -31.80 22.25 11.80
C THR A 393 -30.59 21.35 12.08
N GLU A 394 -30.69 20.43 13.05
CA GLU A 394 -29.64 19.45 13.36
C GLU A 394 -29.41 18.46 12.22
N GLU A 395 -30.48 17.96 11.59
CA GLU A 395 -30.40 16.98 10.50
C GLU A 395 -29.79 17.57 9.21
N LEU A 396 -30.05 18.86 8.93
CA LEU A 396 -29.45 19.54 7.77
C LEU A 396 -28.00 19.98 8.03
N GLY A 397 -27.61 20.20 9.28
CA GLY A 397 -26.25 20.62 9.67
C GLY A 397 -25.71 21.80 8.85
N ASP A 398 -24.42 21.77 8.51
CA ASP A 398 -23.76 22.81 7.70
C ASP A 398 -24.14 22.79 6.21
N THR A 399 -24.93 21.80 5.77
CA THR A 399 -25.34 21.65 4.36
C THR A 399 -26.64 22.37 4.02
N ALA A 400 -27.29 22.98 5.00
CA ALA A 400 -28.55 23.70 4.84
C ALA A 400 -28.38 24.95 3.94
N PRO A 401 -29.22 25.14 2.90
CA PRO A 401 -29.25 26.37 2.14
C PRO A 401 -29.51 27.59 3.04
N PRO A 402 -28.81 28.73 2.87
CA PRO A 402 -28.89 29.87 3.79
C PRO A 402 -30.31 30.41 4.03
N ASN A 403 -31.18 30.34 3.01
CA ASN A 403 -32.59 30.74 3.11
C ASN A 403 -33.43 29.79 3.98
N VAL A 404 -33.12 28.49 3.98
CA VAL A 404 -33.81 27.48 4.80
C VAL A 404 -33.41 27.65 6.26
N THR A 405 -32.12 27.79 6.56
CA THR A 405 -31.61 28.06 7.91
C THR A 405 -32.20 29.37 8.48
N TYR A 406 -32.27 30.42 7.65
CA TYR A 406 -32.88 31.69 8.04
C TYR A 406 -34.37 31.55 8.40
N ASN A 407 -35.14 30.81 7.60
CA ASN A 407 -36.57 30.60 7.82
C ASN A 407 -36.85 29.73 9.05
N LEU A 408 -36.06 28.66 9.28
CA LEU A 408 -36.17 27.81 10.48
C LEU A 408 -35.85 28.59 11.76
N ALA A 409 -34.79 29.39 11.75
CA ALA A 409 -34.46 30.27 12.87
C ALA A 409 -35.54 31.33 13.13
N ARG A 410 -36.25 31.80 12.09
CA ARG A 410 -37.38 32.73 12.22
C ARG A 410 -38.63 32.04 12.78
N LEU A 411 -38.92 30.82 12.36
CA LEU A 411 -40.02 29.99 12.88
C LEU A 411 -39.81 29.72 14.38
N ARG A 412 -38.60 29.28 14.77
CA ARG A 412 -38.24 29.03 16.17
C ARG A 412 -38.41 30.26 17.06
N ARG A 413 -37.90 31.43 16.61
CA ARG A 413 -38.07 32.69 17.33
C ARG A 413 -39.52 33.10 17.48
N ARG A 414 -40.38 32.83 16.49
CA ARG A 414 -41.81 33.15 16.57
C ARG A 414 -42.54 32.23 17.55
N ALA A 415 -42.24 30.94 17.54
CA ALA A 415 -42.81 29.98 18.50
C ALA A 415 -42.41 30.34 19.94
N MET A 416 -41.12 30.60 20.19
CA MET A 416 -40.61 31.02 21.51
C MET A 416 -41.22 32.36 21.96
N ARG A 417 -41.37 33.32 21.05
CA ARG A 417 -42.00 34.62 21.38
C ARG A 417 -43.47 34.46 21.75
N MET A 418 -44.19 33.56 21.10
CA MET A 418 -45.59 33.28 21.39
C MET A 418 -45.76 32.58 22.74
N GLU A 419 -44.85 31.67 23.09
CA GLU A 419 -44.79 31.03 24.42
C GLU A 419 -44.49 32.08 25.52
N SER A 420 -43.54 32.98 25.29
CA SER A 420 -43.20 34.06 26.23
C SER A 420 -44.34 35.10 26.40
N LEU A 421 -45.05 35.43 25.32
CA LEU A 421 -46.22 36.32 25.40
C LEU A 421 -47.37 35.69 26.20
N MET A 422 -47.60 34.38 26.05
CA MET A 422 -48.57 33.65 26.88
C MET A 422 -48.17 33.65 28.35
N GLU A 423 -46.90 33.39 28.66
CA GLU A 423 -46.41 33.44 30.04
C GLU A 423 -46.52 34.85 30.64
N SER A 424 -46.24 35.89 29.85
CA SER A 424 -46.38 37.29 30.26
C SER A 424 -47.85 37.68 30.49
N LEU A 425 -48.77 37.18 29.66
CA LEU A 425 -50.22 37.39 29.81
C LEU A 425 -50.74 36.72 31.10
N LEU A 426 -50.28 35.50 31.39
CA LEU A 426 -50.57 34.79 32.64
C LEU A 426 -50.03 35.51 33.87
N ALA A 427 -48.81 36.04 33.79
CA ALA A 427 -48.19 36.81 34.86
C ALA A 427 -48.93 38.14 35.13
N TYR A 428 -49.32 38.85 34.06
CA TYR A 428 -50.12 40.08 34.17
C TYR A 428 -51.49 39.83 34.79
N SER A 429 -52.16 38.75 34.39
CA SER A 429 -53.44 38.32 34.97
C SER A 429 -53.34 38.05 36.48
N ARG A 430 -52.20 37.51 36.95
CA ARG A 430 -51.95 37.25 38.38
C ARG A 430 -51.56 38.52 39.17
N ALA A 431 -50.91 39.50 38.54
CA ALA A 431 -50.38 40.70 39.21
C ALA A 431 -51.45 41.74 39.59
N GLY A 432 -52.62 41.74 38.93
CA GLY A 432 -53.74 42.64 39.23
C GLY A 432 -54.31 42.52 40.65
N ARG A 433 -53.93 41.48 41.42
CA ARG A 433 -54.31 41.29 42.83
C ARG A 433 -53.44 42.04 43.85
N GLY A 434 -52.22 42.46 43.51
CA GLY A 434 -51.28 43.00 44.50
C GLY A 434 -51.47 44.49 44.84
N ALA A 435 -52.11 45.27 43.96
CA ALA A 435 -52.23 46.73 44.10
C ALA A 435 -53.55 47.20 44.73
N ASN A 436 -54.51 46.28 44.98
CA ASN A 436 -55.82 46.59 45.55
C ASN A 436 -55.97 46.13 47.02
N SER A 437 -54.85 45.80 47.67
CA SER A 437 -54.78 45.48 49.09
C SER A 437 -53.66 46.27 49.76
N ALA A 438 -53.88 47.58 49.93
CA ALA A 438 -53.17 48.47 50.84
C ALA A 438 -54.13 49.56 51.32
#